data_AF-A0A9D0XL15-F1
#
_entry.id   AF-A0A9D0XL15-F1
#
_cell.length_a   1.000
_cell.length_b   1.000
_cell.length_c   1.000
_cell.angle_alpha   90.00
_cell.angle_beta   90.00
_cell.angle_gamma   90.00
#
_symmetry.space_group_name_H-M   'P 1'
#
loop_
_entity.id
_entity.type
_entity.pdbx_description
1 polymer ?
#
loop_
_entity_poly.entity_id
_entity_poly.type
_entity_poly.pdbx_seq_one_letter_code
_entity_poly.pdbx_strand_id
1 'polypeptide(L)'
;MKKLKFPTAHTILLIIAAMVAAMTWLIPSGQFDRLGYDKEKNEFVRTGQGEPQSYPATQETLHKLGIKIPLEKFTSGDIYKPIGIPGSYHTLPPRPQGFMAFIESPLKGIMEAIDVILFVLIIGGFIGVVNHTGAFDAGVAWLARRL
;
A
#
# COMPACT_ATOMS: atom_id res chain seq x y z
N MET A 1 22.20 0.74 -38.98
CA MET A 1 21.26 0.16 -38.00
C MET A 1 21.55 0.78 -36.63
N LYS A 2 20.65 1.62 -36.09
CA LYS A 2 20.87 2.31 -34.81
C LYS A 2 20.73 1.29 -33.68
N LYS A 3 21.80 1.02 -32.92
CA LYS A 3 21.77 0.10 -31.77
C LYS A 3 20.79 0.67 -30.73
N LEU A 4 19.75 -0.10 -30.39
CA LEU A 4 18.80 0.25 -29.33
C LEU A 4 19.61 0.39 -28.03
N LYS A 5 19.80 1.61 -27.53
CA LYS A 5 20.42 1.82 -26.22
C LYS A 5 19.38 1.45 -25.16
N PHE A 6 19.83 0.81 -24.08
CA PHE A 6 18.95 0.52 -22.97
C PHE A 6 18.30 1.84 -22.47
N PRO A 7 16.96 1.89 -22.35
CA PRO A 7 16.27 3.06 -21.87
C PRO A 7 16.62 3.35 -20.40
N THR A 8 16.48 4.61 -19.99
CA THR A 8 16.72 5.01 -18.59
C THR A 8 15.63 4.46 -17.68
N ALA A 9 15.90 4.37 -16.37
CA ALA A 9 14.94 3.87 -15.39
C ALA A 9 13.58 4.59 -15.45
N HIS A 10 13.59 5.93 -15.61
CA HIS A 10 12.38 6.75 -15.73
C HIS A 10 11.57 6.41 -16.98
N THR A 11 12.24 6.17 -18.11
CA THR A 11 11.57 5.77 -19.35
C THR A 11 10.92 4.40 -19.21
N ILE A 12 11.63 3.43 -18.60
CA ILE A 12 11.08 2.09 -18.34
C ILE A 12 9.84 2.19 -17.44
N LEU A 13 9.92 2.98 -16.36
CA LEU A 13 8.80 3.19 -15.44
C LEU A 13 7.58 3.76 -16.15
N LEU A 14 7.77 4.77 -17.02
CA LEU A 14 6.68 5.39 -17.77
C LEU A 14 6.05 4.42 -18.79
N ILE A 15 6.87 3.60 -19.46
CA ILE A 15 6.39 2.54 -20.36
C ILE A 15 5.54 1.52 -19.58
N ILE A 16 6.03 1.05 -18.43
CA ILE A 16 5.28 0.09 -17.59
C ILE A 16 3.97 0.72 -17.11
N ALA A 17 3.98 1.97 -16.67
CA ALA A 17 2.78 2.68 -16.24
C ALA A 17 1.76 2.80 -17.38
N ALA A 18 2.20 3.16 -18.60
CA ALA A 18 1.33 3.26 -19.77
C ALA A 18 0.75 1.89 -20.17
N MET A 19 1.56 0.83 -20.09
CA MET A 19 1.13 -0.54 -20.36
C MET A 19 0.10 -1.02 -19.32
N VAL A 20 0.36 -0.83 -18.03
CA VAL A 20 -0.58 -1.21 -16.96
C VAL A 20 -1.87 -0.41 -17.08
N ALA A 21 -1.78 0.89 -17.37
CA ALA A 21 -2.96 1.70 -17.66
C ALA A 21 -3.75 1.06 -18.81
N ALA A 22 -3.12 0.77 -19.96
CA ALA A 22 -3.75 0.12 -21.12
C ALA A 22 -4.43 -1.21 -20.76
N MET A 23 -3.85 -1.98 -19.85
CA MET A 23 -4.42 -3.24 -19.38
C MET A 23 -5.70 -3.05 -18.53
N THR A 24 -5.91 -1.88 -17.89
CA THR A 24 -7.13 -1.61 -17.12
C THR A 24 -8.41 -1.56 -17.97
N TRP A 25 -8.28 -1.38 -19.28
CA TRP A 25 -9.41 -1.48 -20.21
C TRP A 25 -9.78 -2.93 -20.57
N LEU A 26 -8.82 -3.85 -20.50
CA LEU A 26 -9.03 -5.25 -20.87
C LEU A 26 -9.39 -6.12 -19.67
N ILE A 27 -8.81 -5.83 -18.50
CA ILE A 27 -8.93 -6.68 -17.31
C ILE A 27 -9.77 -5.94 -16.26
N PRO A 28 -11.02 -6.38 -15.99
CA PRO A 28 -11.81 -5.80 -14.91
C PRO A 28 -11.19 -6.12 -13.55
N SER A 29 -11.23 -5.16 -12.64
CA SER A 29 -10.88 -5.41 -11.25
C SER A 29 -11.91 -6.34 -10.60
N GLY A 30 -11.46 -7.24 -9.73
CA GLY A 30 -12.34 -8.03 -8.87
C GLY A 30 -12.09 -7.73 -7.40
N GLN A 31 -13.10 -7.93 -6.58
CA GLN A 31 -13.03 -7.71 -5.13
C GLN A 31 -13.78 -8.81 -4.39
N PHE A 32 -13.33 -9.10 -3.17
CA PHE A 32 -14.06 -9.91 -2.20
C PHE A 32 -14.89 -9.00 -1.29
N ASP A 33 -16.05 -9.49 -0.85
CA ASP A 33 -16.78 -8.83 0.23
C ASP A 33 -15.93 -8.86 1.50
N ARG A 34 -15.97 -7.75 2.24
CA ARG A 34 -15.16 -7.56 3.44
C ARG A 34 -16.03 -7.68 4.67
N LEU A 35 -15.54 -8.36 5.70
CA LEU A 35 -16.15 -8.46 7.01
C LEU A 35 -15.32 -7.64 8.01
N GLY A 36 -15.89 -6.54 8.48
CA GLY A 36 -15.33 -5.74 9.57
C GLY A 36 -15.98 -6.13 10.90
N TYR A 37 -15.24 -6.02 12.00
CA TYR A 37 -15.80 -6.18 13.34
C TYR A 37 -16.00 -4.81 13.97
N ASP A 38 -17.23 -4.51 14.36
CA ASP A 38 -17.60 -3.30 15.10
C ASP A 38 -17.58 -3.61 16.60
N LYS A 39 -16.60 -3.02 17.30
CA LYS A 39 -16.40 -3.21 18.76
C LYS A 39 -17.51 -2.57 19.59
N GLU A 40 -18.18 -1.52 19.09
CA GLU A 40 -19.19 -0.78 19.85
C GLU A 40 -20.52 -1.53 19.87
N LYS A 41 -20.86 -2.18 18.74
CA LYS A 41 -22.13 -2.92 18.59
C LYS A 41 -21.99 -4.43 18.76
N ASN A 42 -20.76 -4.94 18.86
CA ASN A 42 -20.45 -6.37 18.89
C ASN A 42 -21.08 -7.11 17.69
N GLU A 43 -20.89 -6.55 16.51
CA GLU A 43 -21.46 -7.02 15.25
C GLU A 43 -20.39 -7.11 14.16
N PHE A 44 -20.57 -8.05 13.25
CA PHE A 44 -19.80 -8.11 12.00
C PHE A 44 -20.53 -7.35 10.91
N VAL A 45 -19.89 -6.34 10.36
CA VAL A 45 -20.40 -5.55 9.23
C VAL A 45 -19.78 -6.09 7.95
N ARG A 46 -20.62 -6.64 7.07
CA ARG A 46 -20.24 -7.04 5.71
C ARG A 46 -20.37 -5.83 4.79
N THR A 47 -19.27 -5.43 4.19
CA THR A 47 -19.20 -4.37 3.18
C THR A 47 -18.84 -4.99 1.82
N GLY A 48 -19.72 -4.81 0.84
CA GLY A 48 -19.60 -5.35 -0.52
C GLY A 48 -20.16 -4.37 -1.56
N GLN A 49 -20.74 -4.89 -2.66
CA GLN A 49 -21.40 -4.08 -3.69
C GLN A 49 -22.78 -3.52 -3.30
N GLY A 50 -23.33 -3.92 -2.14
CA GLY A 50 -24.66 -3.49 -1.66
C GLY A 50 -24.62 -2.74 -0.33
N GLU A 51 -25.80 -2.57 0.28
CA GLU A 51 -25.90 -1.99 1.62
C GLU A 51 -25.13 -2.82 2.65
N PRO A 52 -24.41 -2.18 3.58
CA PRO A 52 -23.73 -2.89 4.65
C PRO A 52 -24.70 -3.75 5.45
N GLN A 53 -24.48 -5.06 5.46
CA GLN A 53 -25.28 -6.00 6.24
C GLN A 53 -24.58 -6.27 7.56
N SER A 54 -25.32 -6.10 8.67
CA SER A 54 -24.83 -6.42 10.00
C SER A 54 -25.21 -7.85 10.38
N TYR A 55 -24.25 -8.59 10.93
CA TYR A 55 -24.44 -9.93 11.47
C TYR A 55 -24.00 -9.96 12.93
N PRO A 56 -24.61 -10.81 13.77
CA PRO A 56 -24.16 -10.95 15.15
C PRO A 56 -22.73 -11.51 15.20
N ALA A 57 -21.89 -10.95 16.08
CA ALA A 57 -20.50 -11.36 16.24
C ALA A 57 -20.37 -12.71 16.98
N THR A 58 -20.75 -13.80 16.29
CA THR A 58 -20.70 -15.16 16.81
C THR A 58 -19.81 -16.05 15.96
N GLN A 59 -19.28 -17.10 16.60
CA GLN A 59 -18.46 -18.10 15.91
C GLN A 59 -19.24 -18.84 14.82
N GLU A 60 -20.55 -19.03 15.00
CA GLU A 60 -21.42 -19.61 13.98
C GLU A 60 -21.52 -18.77 12.71
N THR A 61 -21.61 -17.44 12.85
CA THR A 61 -21.60 -16.50 11.71
C THR A 61 -20.31 -16.65 10.91
N LEU A 62 -19.15 -16.73 11.59
CA LEU A 62 -17.86 -16.92 10.94
C LEU A 62 -17.78 -18.27 10.20
N HIS A 63 -18.24 -19.36 10.82
CA HIS A 63 -18.28 -20.66 10.16
C HIS A 63 -19.20 -20.70 8.94
N LYS A 64 -20.38 -20.06 9.02
CA LYS A 64 -21.32 -19.94 7.89
C LYS A 64 -20.71 -19.17 6.73
N LEU A 65 -19.89 -18.17 7.02
CA LEU A 65 -19.15 -17.38 6.02
C LEU A 65 -17.85 -18.08 5.55
N GLY A 66 -17.57 -19.31 6.00
CA GLY A 66 -16.36 -20.06 5.64
C GLY A 66 -15.07 -19.54 6.28
N ILE A 67 -15.17 -18.67 7.28
CA ILE A 67 -14.05 -18.07 8.00
C ILE A 67 -13.63 -19.01 9.14
N LYS A 68 -12.41 -19.55 9.05
CA LYS A 68 -11.86 -20.48 10.06
C LYS A 68 -11.18 -19.78 11.25
N ILE A 69 -11.30 -18.46 11.32
CA ILE A 69 -10.63 -17.64 12.33
C ILE A 69 -11.51 -17.63 13.59
N PRO A 70 -10.92 -17.84 14.79
CA PRO A 70 -11.65 -17.75 16.05
C PRO A 70 -12.13 -16.32 16.33
N LEU A 71 -13.35 -16.18 16.87
CA LEU A 71 -13.97 -14.91 17.26
C LEU A 71 -13.07 -14.08 18.18
N GLU A 72 -12.31 -14.74 19.06
CA GLU A 72 -11.39 -14.10 20.01
C GLU A 72 -10.36 -13.21 19.32
N LYS A 73 -9.95 -13.53 18.09
CA LYS A 73 -9.01 -12.70 17.31
C LYS A 73 -9.59 -11.36 16.88
N PHE A 74 -10.92 -11.27 16.74
CA PHE A 74 -11.60 -10.02 16.42
C PHE A 74 -11.84 -9.20 17.69
N THR A 75 -12.25 -9.86 18.79
CA THR A 75 -12.56 -9.19 20.06
C THR A 75 -11.30 -8.69 20.78
N SER A 76 -10.21 -9.47 20.77
CA SER A 76 -8.90 -9.07 21.34
C SER A 76 -8.24 -7.90 20.62
N GLY A 77 -8.67 -7.59 19.39
CA GLY A 77 -8.06 -6.55 18.57
C GLY A 77 -6.88 -7.01 17.73
N ASP A 78 -6.54 -8.30 17.73
CA ASP A 78 -5.56 -8.89 16.80
C ASP A 78 -5.98 -8.65 15.34
N ILE A 79 -7.30 -8.67 15.07
CA ILE A 79 -7.91 -8.37 13.78
C ILE A 79 -8.78 -7.13 13.91
N TYR A 80 -8.21 -5.98 13.52
CA TYR A 80 -8.90 -4.69 13.51
C TYR A 80 -9.24 -4.19 12.10
N LYS A 81 -8.64 -4.78 11.05
CA LYS A 81 -8.95 -4.45 9.65
C LYS A 81 -9.99 -5.42 9.09
N PRO A 82 -10.92 -4.96 8.23
CA PRO A 82 -11.88 -5.86 7.58
C PRO A 82 -11.19 -6.94 6.75
N ILE A 83 -11.63 -8.19 6.88
CA ILE A 83 -11.08 -9.36 6.18
C ILE A 83 -11.94 -9.77 4.99
N GLY A 84 -11.37 -10.40 3.96
CA GLY A 84 -12.14 -10.90 2.82
C GLY A 84 -12.92 -12.17 3.18
N ILE A 85 -14.18 -12.25 2.76
CA ILE A 85 -15.04 -13.43 2.94
C ILE A 85 -14.71 -14.46 1.84
N PRO A 86 -14.32 -15.69 2.18
CA PRO A 86 -14.05 -16.74 1.19
C PRO A 86 -15.24 -16.99 0.26
N GLY A 87 -14.98 -17.17 -1.04
CA GLY A 87 -16.02 -17.48 -2.04
C GLY A 87 -16.90 -16.28 -2.47
N SER A 88 -16.71 -15.09 -1.88
CA SER A 88 -17.45 -13.86 -2.23
C SER A 88 -16.83 -13.04 -3.37
N TYR A 89 -15.91 -13.64 -4.14
CA TYR A 89 -15.24 -12.93 -5.24
C TYR A 89 -16.23 -12.55 -6.32
N HIS A 90 -16.24 -11.28 -6.69
CA HIS A 90 -17.03 -10.77 -7.80
C HIS A 90 -16.24 -9.74 -8.60
N THR A 91 -16.52 -9.66 -9.89
CA THR A 91 -15.93 -8.64 -10.76
C THR A 91 -16.64 -7.31 -10.54
N LEU A 92 -15.87 -6.25 -10.38
CA LEU A 92 -16.38 -4.88 -10.33
C LEU A 92 -16.64 -4.36 -11.74
N PRO A 93 -17.58 -3.41 -11.90
CA PRO A 93 -17.75 -2.73 -13.18
C PRO A 93 -16.41 -2.09 -13.61
N PRO A 94 -15.97 -2.29 -14.87
CA PRO A 94 -14.72 -1.72 -15.35
C PRO A 94 -14.68 -0.21 -15.16
N ARG A 95 -13.71 0.29 -14.40
CA ARG A 95 -13.38 1.72 -14.29
C ARG A 95 -11.97 1.92 -14.85
N PRO A 96 -11.81 1.98 -16.19
CA PRO A 96 -10.50 2.10 -16.79
C PRO A 96 -9.83 3.41 -16.38
N GLN A 97 -8.50 3.40 -16.34
CA GLN A 97 -7.73 4.58 -15.95
C GLN A 97 -7.88 5.68 -17.01
N GLY A 98 -8.42 6.84 -16.64
CA GLY A 98 -8.55 7.96 -17.57
C GLY A 98 -7.20 8.52 -18.02
N PHE A 99 -7.15 9.14 -19.21
CA PHE A 99 -5.93 9.81 -19.70
C PHE A 99 -5.39 10.86 -18.72
N MET A 100 -6.29 11.68 -18.14
CA MET A 100 -5.90 12.66 -17.12
C MET A 100 -5.37 12.00 -15.84
N ALA A 101 -6.02 10.91 -15.39
CA ALA A 101 -5.58 10.16 -14.22
C ALA A 101 -4.20 9.50 -14.42
N PHE A 102 -3.87 9.12 -15.66
CA PHE A 102 -2.53 8.64 -16.01
C PHE A 102 -1.47 9.74 -15.83
N ILE A 103 -1.73 10.96 -16.31
CA ILE A 103 -0.80 12.10 -16.16
C ILE A 103 -0.69 12.56 -14.70
N GLU A 104 -1.77 12.46 -13.92
CA GLU A 104 -1.76 12.79 -12.49
C GLU A 104 -1.04 11.74 -11.63
N SER A 105 -0.95 10.49 -12.10
CA SER A 105 -0.40 9.39 -11.30
C SER A 105 1.03 9.60 -10.81
N PRO A 106 1.99 10.18 -11.57
CA PRO A 106 3.33 10.48 -11.06
C PRO A 106 3.31 11.56 -9.97
N LEU A 107 2.44 12.58 -10.10
CA LEU A 107 2.30 13.62 -9.07
C LEU A 107 1.78 13.03 -7.77
N LYS A 108 0.80 12.13 -7.85
CA LYS A 108 0.30 11.40 -6.68
C LYS A 108 1.38 10.54 -6.03
N GLY A 109 2.19 9.86 -6.82
CA GLY A 109 3.34 9.10 -6.31
C GLY A 109 4.35 9.98 -5.59
N ILE A 110 4.64 11.18 -6.10
CA ILE A 110 5.51 12.14 -5.41
C ILE A 110 4.88 12.56 -4.08
N MET A 111 3.59 12.88 -4.05
CA MET A 111 2.89 13.27 -2.82
C MET A 111 2.96 12.19 -1.74
N GLU A 112 2.78 10.93 -2.11
CA GLU A 112 2.90 9.78 -1.20
C GLU A 112 4.35 9.57 -0.71
N ALA A 113 5.34 9.99 -1.50
CA ALA A 113 6.75 9.90 -1.16
C ALA A 113 7.30 11.14 -0.42
N ILE A 114 6.49 12.19 -0.17
CA ILE A 114 6.96 13.46 0.44
C ILE A 114 7.68 13.21 1.77
N ASP A 115 7.11 12.38 2.64
CA ASP A 115 7.68 12.11 3.97
C ASP A 115 9.08 11.49 3.87
N VAL A 116 9.29 10.59 2.89
CA VAL A 116 10.58 9.96 2.64
C VAL A 116 11.58 10.96 2.04
N ILE A 117 11.14 11.81 1.12
CA ILE A 117 11.99 12.85 0.50
C ILE A 117 12.48 13.83 1.57
N LEU A 118 11.59 14.30 2.45
CA LEU A 118 11.93 15.21 3.55
C LEU A 118 12.91 14.55 4.52
N PHE A 119 12.69 13.27 4.86
CA PHE A 119 13.59 12.52 5.72
C PHE A 119 15.01 12.41 5.13
N VAL A 120 15.13 12.04 3.86
CA VAL A 120 16.42 11.95 3.16
C VAL A 120 17.09 13.32 3.07
N LEU A 121 16.33 14.40 2.84
CA LEU A 121 16.84 15.76 2.81
C LEU A 121 17.41 16.18 4.17
N ILE A 122 16.72 15.88 5.27
CA ILE A 122 17.19 16.19 6.63
C ILE A 122 18.48 15.42 6.94
N ILE A 123 18.52 14.11 6.63
CA ILE A 123 19.73 13.28 6.81
C ILE A 123 20.88 13.83 5.97
N GLY A 124 20.63 14.14 4.69
CA GLY A 124 21.64 14.71 3.80
C GLY A 124 22.17 16.05 4.32
N GLY A 125 21.29 16.90 4.86
CA GLY A 125 21.66 18.17 5.48
C GLY A 125 22.54 17.97 6.73
N PHE A 126 22.15 17.06 7.63
CA PHE A 126 22.95 16.73 8.80
C PHE A 126 24.32 16.17 8.43
N ILE A 127 24.37 15.19 7.53
CA ILE A 127 25.64 14.63 7.02
C ILE A 127 26.49 15.73 6.38
N GLY A 128 25.88 16.65 5.63
CA GLY A 128 26.57 17.79 5.02
C GLY A 128 27.24 18.69 6.05
N VAL A 129 26.55 19.02 7.15
CA VAL A 129 27.11 19.82 8.25
C VAL A 129 28.24 19.06 8.96
N VAL A 130 28.05 17.79 9.27
CA VAL A 130 29.05 16.96 9.96
C VAL A 130 30.31 16.80 9.08
N ASN A 131 30.15 16.62 7.78
CA ASN A 131 31.27 16.55 6.84
C ASN A 131 31.97 17.90 6.68
N HIS A 132 31.22 19.01 6.55
CA HIS A 132 31.81 20.34 6.41
C HIS A 132 32.60 20.77 7.65
N THR A 133 32.12 20.40 8.83
CA THR A 133 32.79 20.67 10.10
C THR A 133 33.98 19.74 10.38
N GLY A 134 34.19 18.70 9.56
CA GLY A 134 35.23 17.69 9.78
C GLY A 134 35.00 16.84 11.03
N ALA A 135 33.84 16.95 11.68
CA ALA A 135 33.52 16.23 12.90
C ALA A 135 33.51 14.71 12.68
N PHE A 136 33.10 14.26 11.49
CA PHE A 136 33.16 12.85 11.11
C PHE A 136 34.61 12.34 11.06
N ASP A 137 35.47 13.04 10.31
CA ASP A 137 36.88 12.67 10.15
C ASP A 137 37.63 12.69 11.48
N ALA A 138 37.37 13.69 12.32
CA ALA A 138 37.94 13.79 13.67
C ALA A 138 37.50 12.63 14.57
N GLY A 139 36.22 12.24 14.51
CA GLY A 139 35.68 11.12 15.28
C GLY A 139 36.29 9.78 14.85
N VAL A 140 36.39 9.52 13.54
CA VAL A 140 37.03 8.31 13.01
C VAL A 140 38.51 8.26 13.37
N ALA A 141 39.23 9.38 13.22
CA ALA A 141 40.64 9.46 13.59
C ALA A 141 40.88 9.23 15.09
N TRP A 142 39.99 9.73 15.96
CA TRP A 142 40.05 9.48 17.40
C TRP A 142 39.85 8.00 17.73
N LEU A 143 38.88 7.36 17.10
CA LEU A 143 38.59 5.94 17.32
C LEU A 143 39.77 5.06 16.87
N ALA A 144 40.33 5.35 15.69
CA ALA A 144 41.44 4.61 15.12
C ALA A 144 42.76 4.74 15.91
N ARG A 145 42.94 5.81 16.68
CA ARG A 145 44.10 5.97 17.58
C ARG A 145 43.91 5.29 18.93
N ARG A 146 42.68 4.93 19.29
CA ARG A 146 42.33 4.37 20.60
C ARG A 146 42.20 2.84 20.58
N LEU A 147 41.89 2.27 19.41
CA LEU A 147 42.05 0.85 19.10
C LEU A 147 43.50 0.55 18.71
#